data_AF-A0A926IIJ4-F1
#
_entry.id   AF-A0A926IIJ4-F1
#
_cell.length_a   1.000
_cell.length_b   1.000
_cell.length_c   1.000
_cell.angle_alpha   90.00
_cell.angle_beta   90.00
_cell.angle_gamma   90.00
#
_symmetry.space_group_name_H-M   'P 1'
#
loop_
_entity.id
_entity.type
_entity.pdbx_description
1 polymer ?
#
loop_
_entity_poly.entity_id
_entity_poly.type
_entity_poly.pdbx_seq_one_letter_code
_entity_poly.pdbx_strand_id
1 'polypeptide(L)'
;MKRKSKLLIIFAIIVILASFSGCAKIKDFIAVKKGELIGGHYIINVYDNYANKTLTVDGKKITVGILENNDGDDSSSEGFDSSVLEITINGKQMIQVGNTVIFAEDGLDMIEDFDMPEEITIDNGGGFVPIDRFVNNIKNKIGKSKTIIISSQLGIPIGVYQGNSVYITVPKDLPKMTRLNIDGKSLYIHRANYVILDSNLL
;
A
#
# COMPACT_ATOMS: atom_id res chain seq x y z
N MET A 1 45.54 33.68 18.12
CA MET A 1 45.01 32.38 17.61
C MET A 1 43.74 31.88 18.29
N LYS A 2 43.53 32.04 19.62
CA LYS A 2 42.41 31.43 20.37
C LYS A 2 40.98 31.90 19.99
N ARG A 3 40.80 33.06 19.36
CA ARG A 3 39.47 33.61 19.00
C ARG A 3 38.95 33.08 17.64
N LYS A 4 39.85 32.85 16.68
CA LYS A 4 39.53 32.27 15.36
C LYS A 4 39.20 30.76 15.44
N SER A 5 39.85 30.02 16.34
CA SER A 5 39.50 28.60 16.56
C SER A 5 38.14 28.42 17.23
N LYS A 6 37.73 29.32 18.13
CA LYS A 6 36.37 29.29 18.71
C LYS A 6 35.26 29.54 17.69
N LEU A 7 35.48 30.43 16.72
CA LEU A 7 34.53 30.69 15.63
C LEU A 7 34.39 29.49 14.67
N LEU A 8 35.49 28.80 14.37
CA LEU A 8 35.48 27.57 13.57
C LEU A 8 34.70 26.43 14.25
N ILE A 9 34.85 26.29 15.57
CA ILE A 9 34.13 25.29 16.36
C ILE A 9 32.62 25.60 16.38
N ILE A 10 32.23 26.86 16.54
CA ILE A 10 30.82 27.27 16.51
C ILE A 10 30.19 27.00 15.13
N PHE A 11 30.92 27.30 14.05
CA PHE A 11 30.46 27.01 12.69
C PHE A 11 30.29 25.50 12.45
N ALA A 12 31.23 24.68 12.92
CA ALA A 12 31.13 23.23 12.83
C ALA A 12 29.91 22.67 13.59
N ILE A 13 29.62 23.22 14.79
CA ILE A 13 28.43 22.84 15.58
C ILE A 13 27.13 23.22 14.86
N ILE A 14 27.07 24.37 14.19
CA ILE A 14 25.91 24.81 13.41
C ILE A 14 25.69 23.92 12.18
N VAL A 15 26.76 23.52 11.48
CA VAL A 15 26.68 22.60 10.33
C VAL A 15 26.22 21.20 10.78
N ILE A 16 26.69 20.73 11.95
CA ILE A 16 26.26 19.45 12.52
C ILE A 16 24.77 19.52 12.92
N LEU A 17 24.32 20.60 13.56
CA LEU A 17 22.92 20.81 13.94
C LEU A 17 21.99 20.93 12.72
N ALA A 18 22.45 21.56 11.63
CA ALA A 18 21.69 21.65 10.38
C ALA A 18 21.60 20.31 9.64
N SER A 19 22.56 19.39 9.86
CA SER A 19 22.61 18.09 9.16
C SER A 19 21.63 17.05 9.70
N PHE A 20 21.10 17.22 10.92
CA PHE A 20 20.17 16.26 11.53
C PHE A 20 18.72 16.36 11.00
N SER A 21 18.37 17.43 10.28
CA SER A 21 17.00 17.61 9.74
C SER A 21 16.81 17.00 8.35
N GLY A 22 17.88 16.52 7.70
CA GLY A 22 17.88 16.07 6.30
C GLY A 22 17.92 14.55 6.09
N CYS A 23 18.38 13.77 7.07
CA CYS A 23 18.59 12.33 6.88
C CYS A 23 17.31 11.54 6.62
N ALA A 24 16.16 11.95 7.18
CA ALA A 24 14.89 11.25 6.94
C ALA A 24 14.44 11.43 5.49
N LYS A 25 14.46 12.66 4.95
CA LYS A 25 14.08 12.95 3.56
C LYS A 25 15.05 12.34 2.53
N ILE A 26 16.34 12.25 2.86
CA ILE A 26 17.35 11.63 1.99
C ILE A 26 17.21 10.11 2.01
N LYS A 27 16.96 9.49 3.17
CA LYS A 27 16.66 8.06 3.27
C LYS A 27 15.37 7.71 2.53
N ASP A 28 14.33 8.53 2.66
CA ASP A 28 13.11 8.40 1.87
C ASP A 28 13.41 8.50 0.38
N PHE A 29 14.16 9.51 -0.06
CA PHE A 29 14.50 9.65 -1.48
C PHE A 29 15.31 8.46 -2.03
N ILE A 30 16.23 7.90 -1.23
CA ILE A 30 17.06 6.74 -1.61
C ILE A 30 16.23 5.45 -1.62
N ALA A 31 15.33 5.27 -0.65
CA ALA A 31 14.44 4.11 -0.57
C ALA A 31 13.37 4.15 -1.69
N VAL A 32 12.77 5.32 -1.96
CA VAL A 32 11.84 5.52 -3.09
C VAL A 32 12.53 5.14 -4.40
N LYS A 33 13.76 5.60 -4.63
CA LYS A 33 14.50 5.33 -5.88
C LYS A 33 14.85 3.84 -6.07
N LYS A 34 14.78 3.02 -5.02
CA LYS A 34 15.02 1.57 -5.07
C LYS A 34 13.74 0.72 -5.11
N GLY A 35 12.56 1.33 -5.17
CA GLY A 35 11.29 0.59 -5.03
C GLY A 35 11.13 -0.03 -3.64
N GLU A 36 11.84 0.48 -2.62
CA GLU A 36 11.64 0.07 -1.24
C GLU A 36 10.38 0.72 -0.68
N LEU A 37 9.54 -0.08 -0.02
CA LEU A 37 8.42 0.45 0.74
C LEU A 37 8.98 1.19 1.95
N ILE A 38 8.66 2.48 2.05
CA ILE A 38 9.11 3.35 3.13
C ILE A 38 8.09 3.27 4.24
N GLY A 39 8.53 2.90 5.44
CA GLY A 39 7.66 2.78 6.61
C GLY A 39 8.04 1.55 7.43
N GLY A 40 7.34 1.34 8.53
CA GLY A 40 7.68 0.34 9.54
C GLY A 40 7.50 -1.11 9.10
N HIS A 41 6.62 -1.82 9.79
CA HIS A 41 6.28 -3.20 9.48
C HIS A 41 4.99 -3.22 8.66
N TYR A 42 4.87 -4.19 7.76
CA TYR A 42 3.74 -4.33 6.85
C TYR A 42 3.21 -5.75 6.88
N ILE A 43 1.88 -5.86 6.76
CA ILE A 43 1.16 -7.09 6.43
C ILE A 43 0.83 -7.06 4.94
N ILE A 44 1.20 -8.11 4.23
CA ILE A 44 1.01 -8.30 2.79
C ILE A 44 -0.02 -9.39 2.61
N ASN A 45 -1.16 -9.04 2.04
CA ASN A 45 -2.24 -9.98 1.75
C ASN A 45 -2.42 -10.14 0.24
N VAL A 46 -2.53 -11.38 -0.22
CA VAL A 46 -2.81 -11.74 -1.60
C VAL A 46 -4.23 -12.28 -1.70
N TYR A 47 -4.99 -11.81 -2.69
CA TYR A 47 -6.36 -12.24 -2.94
C TYR A 47 -6.53 -12.77 -4.36
N ASP A 48 -7.36 -13.78 -4.50
CA ASP A 48 -7.85 -14.21 -5.81
C ASP A 48 -8.85 -13.21 -6.40
N ASN A 49 -9.36 -13.50 -7.60
CA ASN A 49 -10.35 -12.65 -8.26
C ASN A 49 -11.71 -12.63 -7.54
N TYR A 50 -11.97 -13.61 -6.68
CA TYR A 50 -13.19 -13.79 -5.89
C TYR A 50 -13.09 -13.18 -4.49
N ALA A 51 -12.06 -12.36 -4.23
CA ALA A 51 -11.77 -11.74 -2.94
C ALA A 51 -11.43 -12.74 -1.81
N ASN A 52 -11.12 -14.00 -2.13
CA ASN A 52 -10.60 -14.93 -1.13
C ASN A 52 -9.13 -14.63 -0.87
N LYS A 53 -8.78 -14.49 0.41
CA LYS A 53 -7.40 -14.32 0.86
C LYS A 53 -6.66 -15.65 0.71
N THR A 54 -5.63 -15.68 -0.14
CA THR A 54 -4.87 -16.89 -0.46
C THR A 54 -3.53 -16.97 0.27
N LEU A 55 -2.96 -15.82 0.64
CA LEU A 55 -1.68 -15.74 1.32
C LEU A 55 -1.59 -14.48 2.18
N THR A 56 -0.98 -14.63 3.35
CA THR A 56 -0.56 -13.52 4.22
C THR A 56 0.92 -13.67 4.54
N VAL A 57 1.69 -12.60 4.35
CA VAL A 57 3.11 -12.51 4.70
C VAL A 57 3.36 -11.19 5.40
N ASP A 58 4.24 -11.17 6.41
CA ASP A 58 4.63 -9.95 7.11
C ASP A 58 6.13 -9.63 6.97
N GLY A 59 6.48 -8.35 7.11
CA GLY A 59 7.88 -7.95 7.08
C GLY A 59 8.15 -6.47 7.29
N LYS A 60 9.44 -6.12 7.46
CA LYS A 60 9.89 -4.74 7.72
C LYS A 60 10.68 -4.14 6.57
N LYS A 61 11.46 -4.95 5.87
CA LYS A 61 12.26 -4.52 4.72
C LYS A 61 11.63 -5.11 3.48
N ILE A 62 10.85 -4.31 2.78
CA ILE A 62 10.11 -4.75 1.60
C ILE A 62 10.58 -3.94 0.39
N THR A 63 10.93 -4.65 -0.67
CA THR A 63 11.23 -4.07 -1.98
C THR A 63 10.32 -4.71 -3.00
N VAL A 64 9.77 -3.91 -3.90
CA VAL A 64 8.90 -4.39 -4.98
C VAL A 64 9.42 -3.89 -6.32
N GLY A 65 9.62 -4.82 -7.25
CA GLY A 65 10.07 -4.56 -8.61
C GLY A 65 9.29 -5.38 -9.64
N ILE A 66 9.61 -5.17 -10.91
CA ILE A 66 9.21 -6.07 -12.00
C ILE A 66 10.30 -7.13 -12.09
N LEU A 67 9.94 -8.40 -12.23
CA LEU A 67 10.93 -9.44 -12.49
C LEU A 67 11.63 -9.11 -13.81
N GLU A 68 12.96 -8.98 -13.81
CA GLU A 68 13.74 -8.76 -15.03
C GLU A 68 14.29 -10.09 -15.54
N ASN A 69 14.13 -10.35 -16.84
CA ASN A 69 14.76 -11.51 -17.49
C ASN A 69 16.24 -11.20 -17.69
N ASN A 70 17.11 -11.78 -16.86
CA ASN A 70 18.56 -11.74 -17.05
C ASN A 70 19.04 -13.04 -17.72
N ASP A 71 18.48 -13.35 -18.89
CA ASP A 71 19.13 -14.29 -19.79
C ASP A 71 20.24 -13.53 -20.53
N GLY A 72 21.48 -13.86 -20.17
CA GLY A 72 22.66 -13.20 -20.71
C GLY A 72 22.74 -13.31 -22.24
N ASP A 73 23.12 -12.19 -22.85
CA ASP A 73 23.67 -12.13 -24.20
C ASP A 73 22.77 -12.63 -25.33
N ASP A 74 21.50 -12.20 -25.35
CA ASP A 74 20.78 -12.12 -26.62
C ASP A 74 19.82 -10.93 -26.64
N SER A 75 20.03 -10.03 -27.57
CA SER A 75 19.24 -8.81 -27.79
C SER A 75 17.89 -9.12 -28.42
N SER A 76 17.09 -9.98 -27.77
CA SER A 76 15.72 -10.32 -28.16
C SER A 76 14.84 -10.83 -27.02
N SER A 77 15.29 -10.81 -25.76
CA SER A 77 14.46 -11.18 -24.61
C SER A 77 13.44 -10.08 -24.32
N GLU A 78 12.20 -10.27 -24.78
CA GLU A 78 11.04 -9.49 -24.35
C GLU A 78 10.97 -9.52 -22.82
N GLY A 79 11.24 -8.38 -22.17
CA GLY A 79 11.16 -8.26 -20.72
C GLY A 79 9.78 -8.70 -20.23
N PHE A 80 9.71 -9.28 -19.02
CA PHE A 80 8.41 -9.68 -18.46
C PHE A 80 7.47 -8.49 -18.47
N ASP A 81 6.21 -8.74 -18.87
CA ASP A 81 5.18 -7.73 -18.75
C ASP A 81 5.10 -7.30 -17.27
N SER A 82 4.75 -6.04 -17.05
CA SER A 82 4.48 -5.37 -15.76
C SER A 82 3.52 -6.11 -14.80
N SER A 83 3.08 -7.30 -15.17
CA SER A 83 2.22 -8.23 -14.44
C SER A 83 2.98 -9.17 -13.51
N VAL A 84 4.30 -9.35 -13.69
CA VAL A 84 5.13 -10.19 -12.80
C VAL A 84 5.85 -9.30 -11.78
N LEU A 85 5.35 -9.34 -10.54
CA LEU A 85 5.96 -8.66 -9.42
C LEU A 85 7.03 -9.52 -8.77
N GLU A 86 8.20 -8.94 -8.56
CA GLU A 86 9.23 -9.47 -7.69
C GLU A 86 9.18 -8.72 -6.35
N ILE A 87 8.83 -9.43 -5.28
CA ILE A 87 8.67 -8.87 -3.94
C ILE A 87 9.73 -9.49 -3.04
N THR A 88 10.63 -8.68 -2.49
CA THR A 88 11.61 -9.13 -1.51
C THR A 88 11.20 -8.68 -0.12
N ILE A 89 11.06 -9.64 0.81
CA ILE A 89 10.60 -9.43 2.19
C ILE A 89 11.67 -9.93 3.15
N ASN A 90 12.29 -9.01 3.89
CA ASN A 90 13.37 -9.33 4.83
C ASN A 90 14.51 -10.17 4.20
N GLY A 91 14.79 -9.95 2.90
CA GLY A 91 15.82 -10.69 2.15
C GLY A 91 15.37 -12.03 1.56
N LYS A 92 14.08 -12.40 1.69
CA LYS A 92 13.49 -13.57 1.04
C LYS A 92 12.60 -13.14 -0.11
N GLN A 93 12.68 -13.85 -1.24
CA GLN A 93 11.97 -13.48 -2.47
C GLN A 93 10.60 -14.17 -2.56
N MET A 94 9.63 -13.45 -3.08
CA MET A 94 8.30 -13.90 -3.48
C MET A 94 8.02 -13.34 -4.87
N ILE A 95 7.74 -14.21 -5.84
CA ILE A 95 7.32 -13.81 -7.18
C ILE A 95 5.80 -13.93 -7.25
N GLN A 96 5.13 -12.87 -7.65
CA GLN A 96 3.67 -12.78 -7.66
C GLN A 96 3.18 -12.35 -9.04
N VAL A 97 2.17 -13.04 -9.56
CA VAL A 97 1.56 -12.74 -10.87
C VAL A 97 0.04 -12.73 -10.74
N GLY A 98 -0.61 -11.73 -11.33
CA GLY A 98 -2.05 -11.80 -11.65
C GLY A 98 -3.05 -11.68 -10.48
N ASN A 99 -2.65 -11.86 -9.23
CA ASN A 99 -3.50 -11.63 -8.06
C ASN A 99 -3.57 -10.16 -7.62
N THR A 100 -4.60 -9.86 -6.82
CA THR A 100 -4.69 -8.62 -6.06
C THR A 100 -3.70 -8.70 -4.89
N VAL A 101 -2.89 -7.67 -4.66
CA VAL A 101 -1.93 -7.63 -3.54
C VAL A 101 -2.08 -6.32 -2.78
N ILE A 102 -2.21 -6.43 -1.46
CA ILE A 102 -2.39 -5.29 -0.55
C ILE A 102 -1.29 -5.33 0.50
N PHE A 103 -0.52 -4.26 0.63
CA PHE A 103 0.49 -4.07 1.67
C PHE A 103 -0.02 -3.00 2.63
N ALA A 104 -0.39 -3.40 3.84
CA ALA A 104 -0.89 -2.51 4.88
C ALA A 104 0.19 -2.31 5.95
N GLU A 105 0.59 -1.06 6.20
CA GLU A 105 1.48 -0.73 7.31
C GLU A 105 0.79 -0.98 8.66
N ASP A 106 1.54 -1.43 9.66
CA ASP A 106 1.04 -1.58 11.03
C ASP A 106 0.29 -0.33 11.53
N GLY A 107 -0.90 -0.58 12.08
CA GLY A 107 -1.86 0.43 12.50
C GLY A 107 -2.96 0.72 11.47
N LEU A 108 -2.93 0.06 10.31
CA LEU A 108 -4.05 0.02 9.37
C LEU A 108 -4.85 -1.26 9.55
N ASP A 109 -5.94 -1.15 10.30
CA ASP A 109 -6.86 -2.25 10.51
C ASP A 109 -7.88 -2.31 9.37
N MET A 110 -7.89 -3.43 8.65
CA MET A 110 -8.91 -3.72 7.67
C MET A 110 -10.13 -4.32 8.38
N ILE A 111 -11.28 -3.74 8.10
CA ILE A 111 -12.54 -4.34 8.51
C ILE A 111 -12.88 -5.38 7.45
N GLU A 112 -12.89 -6.67 7.84
CA GLU A 112 -13.18 -7.82 6.97
C GLU A 112 -14.50 -8.53 7.32
N ASP A 113 -14.98 -8.39 8.56
CA ASP A 113 -16.20 -9.05 9.07
C ASP A 113 -17.47 -8.41 8.49
N PHE A 114 -17.81 -8.85 7.28
CA PHE A 114 -19.08 -8.57 6.62
C PHE A 114 -19.58 -9.87 6.03
N ASP A 115 -20.63 -10.44 6.63
CA ASP A 115 -21.28 -11.63 6.08
C ASP A 115 -21.74 -11.34 4.64
N MET A 116 -21.02 -11.91 3.66
CA MET A 116 -21.57 -12.09 2.33
C MET A 116 -22.64 -13.18 2.46
N PRO A 117 -23.92 -12.89 2.21
CA PRO A 117 -24.93 -13.91 2.28
C PRO A 117 -24.62 -15.00 1.24
N GLU A 118 -24.66 -16.26 1.67
CA GLU A 118 -24.52 -17.42 0.78
C GLU A 118 -25.64 -17.49 -0.26
N GLU A 119 -26.77 -16.80 -0.02
CA GLU A 119 -27.93 -16.75 -0.90
C GLU A 119 -28.34 -15.30 -1.24
N ILE A 120 -28.36 -15.00 -2.55
CA ILE A 120 -28.94 -13.76 -3.09
C ILE A 120 -30.37 -14.06 -3.54
N THR A 121 -31.33 -13.88 -2.64
CA THR A 121 -32.76 -13.83 -3.01
C THR A 121 -33.08 -12.46 -3.60
N ILE A 122 -33.38 -12.43 -4.90
CA ILE A 122 -33.76 -11.22 -5.65
C ILE A 122 -35.27 -11.06 -5.53
N ASP A 123 -35.74 -10.48 -4.43
CA ASP A 123 -37.12 -10.01 -4.34
C ASP A 123 -37.15 -8.48 -4.32
N ASN A 124 -37.43 -7.93 -5.51
CA ASN A 124 -37.92 -6.58 -5.79
C ASN A 124 -36.98 -5.38 -5.50
N GLY A 125 -36.46 -4.79 -6.58
CA GLY A 125 -36.17 -3.34 -6.64
C GLY A 125 -34.73 -2.90 -6.44
N GLY A 126 -33.88 -3.13 -7.44
CA GLY A 126 -32.91 -2.13 -7.92
C GLY A 126 -31.78 -1.68 -6.97
N GLY A 127 -30.90 -2.60 -6.58
CA GLY A 127 -29.59 -2.33 -5.98
C GLY A 127 -28.75 -3.61 -6.00
N PHE A 128 -27.43 -3.52 -6.19
CA PHE A 128 -26.55 -4.69 -6.04
C PHE A 128 -26.62 -5.14 -4.57
N VAL A 129 -27.52 -6.08 -4.27
CA VAL A 129 -27.83 -6.60 -2.92
C VAL A 129 -26.58 -6.89 -2.04
N PRO A 130 -25.44 -7.37 -2.58
CA PRO A 130 -24.22 -7.55 -1.79
C PRO A 130 -23.61 -6.22 -1.30
N ILE A 131 -23.64 -5.17 -2.13
CA ILE A 131 -23.05 -3.86 -1.82
C ILE A 131 -23.89 -3.11 -0.79
N ASP A 132 -25.22 -3.17 -0.89
CA ASP A 132 -26.10 -2.47 0.06
C ASP A 132 -26.00 -3.06 1.47
N ARG A 133 -25.92 -4.40 1.59
CA ARG A 133 -25.64 -5.06 2.88
C ARG A 133 -24.23 -4.78 3.38
N PHE A 134 -23.25 -4.79 2.47
CA PHE A 134 -21.88 -4.41 2.78
C PHE A 134 -21.85 -3.00 3.40
N VAL A 135 -22.43 -2.00 2.74
CA VAL A 135 -22.52 -0.61 3.22
C VAL A 135 -23.23 -0.52 4.58
N ASN A 136 -24.36 -1.19 4.74
CA ASN A 136 -25.12 -1.17 6.00
C ASN A 136 -24.35 -1.78 7.19
N ASN A 137 -23.63 -2.89 6.96
CA ASN A 137 -22.80 -3.52 7.99
C ASN A 137 -21.58 -2.66 8.35
N ILE A 138 -21.04 -1.93 7.37
CA ILE A 138 -19.91 -1.03 7.55
C ILE A 138 -20.32 0.22 8.35
N LYS A 139 -21.51 0.76 8.14
CA LYS A 139 -21.97 2.01 8.78
C LYS A 139 -21.75 2.03 10.29
N ASN A 140 -22.00 0.90 10.96
CA ASN A 140 -21.85 0.77 12.41
C ASN A 140 -20.38 0.65 12.88
N LYS A 141 -19.45 0.34 11.97
CA LYS A 141 -18.01 0.20 12.24
C LYS A 141 -17.19 1.42 11.75
N ILE A 142 -17.81 2.36 11.03
CA ILE A 142 -17.15 3.61 10.62
C ILE A 142 -17.14 4.60 11.79
N GLY A 143 -15.96 5.09 12.12
CA GLY A 143 -15.75 6.17 13.08
C GLY A 143 -14.82 7.28 12.57
N LYS A 144 -14.40 7.24 11.31
CA LYS A 144 -13.52 8.23 10.69
C LYS A 144 -14.25 8.99 9.57
N SER A 145 -13.65 10.09 9.10
CA SER A 145 -14.29 10.97 8.09
C SER A 145 -14.24 10.43 6.66
N LYS A 146 -13.28 9.55 6.35
CA LYS A 146 -13.15 8.91 5.04
C LYS A 146 -13.18 7.40 5.16
N THR A 147 -13.92 6.78 4.25
CA THR A 147 -14.03 5.33 4.09
C THR A 147 -13.39 4.92 2.76
N ILE A 148 -12.53 3.91 2.78
CA ILE A 148 -11.88 3.34 1.61
C ILE A 148 -12.38 1.91 1.44
N ILE A 149 -13.16 1.66 0.40
CA ILE A 149 -13.62 0.32 0.03
C ILE A 149 -12.63 -0.25 -0.96
N ILE A 150 -12.07 -1.43 -0.67
CA ILE A 150 -11.20 -2.18 -1.58
C ILE A 150 -11.98 -3.38 -2.11
N SER A 151 -11.90 -3.59 -3.41
CA SER A 151 -12.53 -4.73 -4.10
C SER A 151 -11.54 -5.41 -5.03
N SER A 152 -11.77 -6.69 -5.31
CA SER A 152 -11.07 -7.41 -6.37
C SER A 152 -11.30 -6.74 -7.73
N GLN A 153 -10.52 -7.15 -8.74
CA GLN A 153 -10.74 -6.69 -10.12
C GLN A 153 -12.13 -7.02 -10.67
N LEU A 154 -12.80 -8.06 -10.14
CA LEU A 154 -14.19 -8.40 -10.50
C LEU A 154 -15.23 -7.55 -9.75
N GLY A 155 -14.79 -6.64 -8.87
CA GLY A 155 -15.67 -5.79 -8.08
C GLY A 155 -16.17 -6.44 -6.79
N ILE A 156 -15.72 -7.64 -6.45
CA ILE A 156 -16.10 -8.33 -5.20
C ILE A 156 -15.39 -7.62 -4.03
N PRO A 157 -16.11 -7.16 -3.00
CA PRO A 157 -15.50 -6.47 -1.86
C PRO A 157 -14.48 -7.35 -1.13
N ILE A 158 -13.32 -6.79 -0.85
CA ILE A 158 -12.25 -7.42 -0.03
C ILE A 158 -12.35 -6.92 1.41
N GLY A 159 -12.53 -5.62 1.59
CA GLY A 159 -12.54 -5.03 2.93
C GLY A 159 -12.54 -3.51 2.90
N VAL A 160 -12.58 -2.94 4.10
CA VAL A 160 -12.66 -1.49 4.29
C VAL A 160 -11.55 -0.99 5.18
N TYR A 161 -10.91 0.09 4.75
CA TYR A 161 -10.08 0.94 5.59
C TYR A 161 -10.81 2.26 5.87
N GLN A 162 -10.40 2.95 6.92
CA GLN A 162 -10.96 4.25 7.26
C GLN A 162 -9.89 5.17 7.86
N GLY A 163 -10.03 6.48 7.66
CA GLY A 163 -9.08 7.47 8.17
C GLY A 163 -9.64 8.88 8.14
N ASN A 164 -9.03 9.79 8.91
CA ASN A 164 -9.44 11.19 8.93
C ASN A 164 -8.82 12.01 7.79
N SER A 165 -7.60 11.65 7.38
CA SER A 165 -6.86 12.26 6.29
C SER A 165 -6.38 11.16 5.34
N VAL A 166 -6.89 11.20 4.10
CA VAL A 166 -6.57 10.21 3.07
C VAL A 166 -6.11 10.92 1.81
N TYR A 167 -4.94 10.53 1.28
CA TYR A 167 -4.45 11.03 -0.01
C TYR A 167 -3.82 9.92 -0.85
N ILE A 168 -3.94 10.07 -2.17
CA ILE A 168 -3.50 9.11 -3.17
C ILE A 168 -2.15 9.55 -3.72
N THR A 169 -1.23 8.61 -3.90
CA THR A 169 0.02 8.83 -4.64
C THR A 169 0.28 7.63 -5.54
N VAL A 170 0.62 7.89 -6.80
CA VAL A 170 1.12 6.86 -7.72
C VAL A 170 2.65 6.91 -7.67
N PRO A 171 3.32 5.96 -7.00
CA PRO A 171 4.77 5.96 -6.88
C PRO A 171 5.38 5.68 -8.25
N LYS A 172 6.31 6.53 -8.71
CA LYS A 172 6.93 6.40 -10.04
C LYS A 172 7.83 5.17 -10.16
N ASP A 173 8.40 4.75 -9.04
CA ASP A 173 9.43 3.71 -8.95
C ASP A 173 8.88 2.36 -8.49
N LEU A 174 7.55 2.23 -8.34
CA LEU A 174 6.89 0.96 -8.03
C LEU A 174 6.06 0.48 -9.23
N PRO A 175 6.05 -0.83 -9.50
CA PRO A 175 5.29 -1.40 -10.61
C PRO A 175 3.79 -1.23 -10.37
N LYS A 176 3.04 -0.66 -11.35
CA LYS A 176 1.56 -0.54 -11.39
C LYS A 176 0.87 -0.63 -10.02
N MET A 177 1.25 0.26 -9.10
CA MET A 177 0.79 0.27 -7.72
C MET A 177 0.24 1.65 -7.38
N THR A 178 -0.79 1.67 -6.54
CA THR A 178 -1.28 2.88 -5.90
C THR A 178 -0.90 2.86 -4.44
N ARG A 179 -0.40 3.98 -3.91
CA ARG A 179 -0.24 4.20 -2.48
C ARG A 179 -1.35 5.09 -1.98
N LEU A 180 -2.12 4.61 -1.00
CA LEU A 180 -2.97 5.44 -0.17
C LEU A 180 -2.22 5.75 1.12
N ASN A 181 -2.12 7.02 1.48
CA ASN A 181 -1.74 7.40 2.83
C ASN A 181 -3.01 7.64 3.64
N ILE A 182 -3.12 6.95 4.78
CA ILE A 182 -4.27 7.00 5.68
C ILE A 182 -3.73 7.38 7.05
N ASP A 183 -4.02 8.59 7.51
CA ASP A 183 -3.57 9.13 8.81
C ASP A 183 -2.04 8.97 9.05
N GLY A 184 -1.23 9.15 8.01
CA GLY A 184 0.23 9.03 8.06
C GLY A 184 0.76 7.63 7.76
N LYS A 185 -0.10 6.61 7.67
CA LYS A 185 0.26 5.21 7.37
C LYS A 185 0.10 4.87 5.91
N SER A 186 0.92 3.95 5.40
CA SER A 186 0.91 3.58 3.99
C SER A 186 0.13 2.29 3.72
N LEU A 187 -0.78 2.37 2.75
CA LEU A 187 -1.46 1.23 2.15
C LEU A 187 -1.08 1.16 0.66
N TYR A 188 -0.32 0.15 0.26
CA TYR A 188 0.00 -0.06 -1.16
C TYR A 188 -0.94 -1.12 -1.75
N ILE A 189 -1.48 -0.81 -2.93
CA ILE A 189 -2.48 -1.61 -3.61
C ILE A 189 -1.98 -1.92 -5.01
N HIS A 190 -1.92 -3.21 -5.35
CA HIS A 190 -1.69 -3.71 -6.69
C HIS A 190 -2.91 -4.51 -7.16
N ARG A 191 -3.33 -4.28 -8.40
CA ARG A 191 -4.38 -5.08 -9.07
C ARG A 191 -5.70 -5.17 -8.29
N ALA A 192 -6.13 -4.07 -7.66
CA ALA A 192 -7.43 -3.97 -6.98
C ALA A 192 -8.19 -2.73 -7.45
N ASN A 193 -9.51 -2.77 -7.32
CA ASN A 193 -10.38 -1.61 -7.42
C ASN A 193 -10.50 -0.96 -6.03
N TYR A 194 -10.59 0.37 -5.97
CA TYR A 194 -10.86 1.07 -4.72
C TYR A 194 -11.76 2.29 -4.92
N VAL A 195 -12.56 2.59 -3.91
CA VAL A 195 -13.40 3.78 -3.84
C VAL A 195 -13.16 4.47 -2.52
N ILE A 196 -12.89 5.78 -2.55
CA ILE A 196 -12.74 6.62 -1.36
C ILE A 196 -13.97 7.51 -1.26
N LEU A 197 -14.67 7.41 -0.14
CA LEU A 197 -15.91 8.13 0.13
C LEU A 197 -15.75 9.04 1.34
N ASP A 198 -16.51 10.13 1.34
CA ASP A 198 -16.85 10.79 2.59
C ASP A 198 -17.76 9.87 3.40
N SER A 199 -17.40 9.59 4.64
CA SER A 199 -18.12 8.62 5.47
C SER A 199 -19.56 9.06 5.77
N ASN A 200 -19.88 10.36 5.65
CA ASN A 200 -21.26 10.86 5.80
C ASN A 200 -22.18 10.47 4.63
N LEU A 201 -21.64 9.90 3.55
CA LEU A 201 -22.43 9.39 2.42
C LEU A 201 -22.97 7.96 2.67
N LEU A 202 -22.57 7.32 3.77
CA LEU A 202 -22.90 5.93 4.11
C LEU A 202 -23.96 5.85 5.21
#